data_AF-A0A4R4RW32-F1
#
_entry.id   AF-A0A4R4RW32-F1
#
_cell.length_a   1.000
_cell.length_b   1.000
_cell.length_c   1.000
_cell.angle_alpha   90.00
_cell.angle_beta   90.00
_cell.angle_gamma   90.00
#
_symmetry.space_group_name_H-M   'P 1'
#
loop_
_entity.id
_entity.type
_entity.pdbx_description
1 polymer ?
#
loop_
_entity_poly.entity_id
_entity_poly.type
_entity_poly.pdbx_seq_one_letter_code
_entity_poly.pdbx_strand_id
1 'polypeptide(L)'
;MVTVPTADRRAVIARSAFLSDDVGQMVARHDAEGPTIDVDLAPADSGQHVHIALTPSEARLIAGQLTDLAATAQRAGWTPEVLADVRERYLPGRTDQQIIERLDALTTRLGGLVLGYKGRIDWKAGRILTAEVGAELLDRAATALDAAEQHLTAHQQAVEQLGAVKAELEELRRYYRTESEPAR
;
A
#
# COMPACT_ATOMS: atom_id res chain seq x y z
N MET A 1 22.41 -20.72 60.46
CA MET A 1 21.50 -19.68 59.93
C MET A 1 21.95 -19.43 58.50
N VAL A 2 21.29 -20.05 57.53
CA VAL A 2 21.69 -19.99 56.12
C VAL A 2 20.92 -18.86 55.47
N THR A 3 21.61 -17.78 55.13
CA THR A 3 21.12 -16.77 54.19
C THR A 3 21.22 -17.36 52.78
N VAL A 4 20.08 -17.75 52.21
CA VAL A 4 19.98 -18.00 50.77
C VAL A 4 19.58 -16.69 50.10
N PRO A 5 20.43 -16.09 49.25
CA PRO A 5 20.02 -14.98 48.42
C PRO A 5 19.35 -15.54 47.17
N THR A 6 18.02 -15.64 47.16
CA THR A 6 17.32 -15.85 45.88
C THR A 6 17.04 -14.47 45.32
N ALA A 7 18.01 -13.94 44.57
CA ALA A 7 17.71 -12.87 43.65
C ALA A 7 16.62 -13.38 42.71
N ASP A 8 15.41 -12.85 42.86
CA ASP A 8 14.31 -12.95 41.91
C ASP A 8 14.75 -12.23 40.62
N ARG A 9 15.70 -12.83 39.90
CA ARG A 9 16.27 -12.32 38.65
C ARG A 9 15.28 -12.64 37.55
N ARG A 10 14.13 -11.95 37.54
CA ARG A 10 13.33 -11.80 36.34
C ARG A 10 14.23 -11.18 35.28
N ALA A 11 14.64 -11.96 34.29
CA ALA A 11 15.54 -11.49 33.26
C ALA A 11 14.73 -10.60 32.32
N VAL A 12 15.03 -9.30 32.30
CA VAL A 12 14.43 -8.38 31.34
C VAL A 12 15.00 -8.70 29.95
N ILE A 13 14.12 -9.06 29.02
CA ILE A 13 14.47 -9.36 27.62
C ILE A 13 14.49 -8.08 26.80
N ALA A 14 13.43 -7.27 26.92
CA ALA A 14 13.27 -6.04 26.15
C ALA A 14 12.41 -5.03 26.93
N ARG A 15 12.60 -3.75 26.63
CA ARG A 15 11.81 -2.64 27.18
C ARG A 15 11.46 -1.66 26.08
N SER A 16 10.25 -1.13 26.13
CA SER A 16 9.77 -0.04 25.27
C SER A 16 8.87 0.90 26.07
N ALA A 17 8.79 2.16 25.68
CA ALA A 17 7.75 3.07 26.17
C ALA A 17 6.36 2.57 25.76
N PHE A 18 5.35 2.84 26.59
CA PHE A 18 3.93 2.69 26.23
C PHE A 18 3.40 4.05 25.80
N LEU A 19 3.33 4.29 24.48
CA LEU A 19 3.08 5.59 23.84
C LEU A 19 4.19 6.63 24.07
N SER A 20 4.56 6.91 25.33
CA SER A 20 5.71 7.73 25.74
C SER A 20 6.19 7.36 27.15
N ASP A 21 7.40 7.76 27.51
CA ASP A 21 7.98 7.46 28.84
C ASP A 21 7.20 8.11 30.00
N ASP A 22 6.47 9.21 29.73
CA ASP A 22 5.63 9.91 30.72
C ASP A 22 4.27 9.24 30.96
N VAL A 23 3.89 8.27 30.13
CA VAL A 23 2.63 7.52 30.23
C VAL A 23 2.86 6.16 30.87
N GLY A 24 3.90 5.46 30.44
CA GLY A 24 4.18 4.11 30.93
C GLY A 24 5.21 3.35 30.11
N GLN A 25 5.36 2.08 30.41
CA GLN A 25 6.34 1.19 29.80
C GLN A 25 5.78 -0.21 29.58
N MET A 26 6.38 -0.90 28.61
CA MET A 26 6.20 -2.32 28.36
C MET A 26 7.54 -3.03 28.58
N VAL A 27 7.54 -4.09 29.37
CA VAL A 27 8.74 -4.85 29.71
C VAL A 27 8.50 -6.32 29.42
N ALA A 28 9.21 -6.85 28.42
CA ALA A 28 9.26 -8.29 28.21
C ALA A 28 10.25 -8.91 29.19
N ARG A 29 9.83 -9.95 29.90
CA ARG A 29 10.61 -10.64 30.92
C ARG A 29 10.59 -12.14 30.67
N HIS A 30 11.57 -12.82 31.24
CA HIS A 30 11.53 -14.25 31.47
C HIS A 30 11.61 -14.51 32.97
N ASP A 31 10.62 -15.21 33.51
CA ASP A 31 10.60 -15.68 34.90
C ASP A 31 10.50 -17.22 34.95
N ALA A 32 10.15 -17.77 36.12
CA ALA A 32 10.04 -19.21 36.33
C ALA A 32 8.82 -19.83 35.64
N GLU A 33 7.79 -19.04 35.32
CA GLU A 33 6.54 -19.48 34.67
C GLU A 33 6.62 -19.32 33.14
N GLY A 34 7.52 -18.47 32.65
CA GLY A 34 7.85 -18.36 31.23
C GLY A 34 8.09 -16.92 30.78
N PRO A 35 7.97 -16.64 29.46
CA PRO A 35 8.03 -15.28 28.96
C PRO A 35 6.73 -14.54 29.29
N THR A 36 6.86 -13.36 29.87
CA THR A 36 5.75 -12.46 30.23
C THR A 36 6.02 -11.06 29.68
N ILE A 37 4.96 -10.29 29.46
CA ILE A 37 5.01 -8.89 29.05
C ILE A 37 4.25 -8.10 30.11
N ASP A 38 4.98 -7.32 30.89
CA ASP A 38 4.41 -6.41 31.87
C ASP A 38 4.17 -5.06 31.21
N VAL A 39 2.95 -4.53 31.35
CA VAL A 39 2.58 -3.18 30.95
C VAL A 39 2.31 -2.39 32.23
N ASP A 40 3.17 -1.40 32.50
CA ASP A 40 3.02 -0.47 33.61
C ASP A 40 2.57 0.88 33.06
N LEU A 41 1.38 1.34 33.44
CA LEU A 41 0.86 2.66 33.11
C LEU A 41 0.82 3.51 34.38
N ALA A 42 1.54 4.61 34.35
CA ALA A 42 1.56 5.59 35.43
C ALA A 42 1.70 6.99 34.83
N PRO A 43 0.64 7.54 34.21
CA PRO A 43 0.70 8.87 33.61
C PRO A 43 1.09 9.90 34.65
N ALA A 44 2.04 10.76 34.30
CA ALA A 44 2.51 11.85 35.16
C ALA A 44 1.33 12.67 35.72
N ASP A 45 1.42 13.03 37.00
CA ASP A 45 0.46 13.88 37.72
C ASP A 45 -0.97 13.34 37.85
N SER A 46 -1.25 12.09 37.41
CA SER A 46 -2.59 11.49 37.51
C SER A 46 -2.85 10.80 38.86
N GLY A 47 -1.80 10.36 39.56
CA GLY A 47 -1.90 9.49 40.73
C GLY A 47 -2.47 8.09 40.44
N GLN A 48 -2.71 7.76 39.16
CA GLN A 48 -3.25 6.48 38.72
C GLN A 48 -2.13 5.52 38.36
N HIS A 49 -2.30 4.24 38.70
CA HIS A 49 -1.37 3.19 38.36
C HIS A 49 -2.12 1.95 37.88
N VAL A 50 -1.76 1.44 36.71
CA VAL A 50 -2.29 0.19 36.16
C VAL A 50 -1.12 -0.71 35.81
N HIS A 51 -1.18 -1.96 36.27
CA HIS A 51 -0.22 -3.00 35.91
C HIS A 51 -0.98 -4.15 35.26
N ILE A 52 -0.53 -4.58 34.09
CA ILE A 52 -1.09 -5.71 33.36
C ILE A 52 0.07 -6.64 33.00
N ALA A 53 0.01 -7.89 33.46
CA ALA A 53 0.91 -8.94 33.02
C ALA A 53 0.22 -9.78 31.95
N LEU A 54 0.87 -9.95 30.81
CA LEU A 54 0.35 -10.67 29.64
C LEU A 54 1.31 -11.76 29.20
N THR A 55 0.78 -12.89 28.76
CA THR A 55 1.55 -13.83 27.94
C THR A 55 1.78 -13.25 26.53
N PRO A 56 2.82 -13.70 25.79
CA PRO A 56 3.01 -13.32 24.40
C PRO A 56 1.82 -13.63 23.48
N SER A 57 1.01 -14.66 23.79
CA SER A 57 -0.23 -14.96 23.07
C SER A 57 -1.32 -13.92 23.31
N GLU A 58 -1.55 -13.53 24.56
CA GLU A 58 -2.55 -12.51 24.92
C GLU A 58 -2.16 -11.14 24.38
N ALA A 59 -0.88 -10.78 24.46
CA ALA A 59 -0.38 -9.53 23.88
C ALA A 59 -0.65 -9.44 22.38
N ARG A 60 -0.46 -10.55 21.63
CA ARG A 60 -0.80 -10.61 20.19
C ARG A 60 -2.30 -10.48 19.94
N LEU A 61 -3.13 -11.09 20.79
CA LEU A 61 -4.59 -11.00 20.69
C LEU A 61 -5.06 -9.56 20.92
N ILE A 62 -4.58 -8.89 21.97
CA ILE A 62 -4.88 -7.49 22.28
C ILE A 62 -4.40 -6.59 21.14
N ALA A 63 -3.20 -6.81 20.61
CA ALA A 63 -2.69 -6.03 19.48
C ALA A 63 -3.60 -6.16 18.23
N GLY A 64 -4.12 -7.36 17.96
CA GLY A 64 -5.11 -7.57 16.91
C GLY A 64 -6.40 -6.78 17.16
N GLN A 65 -6.97 -6.88 18.37
CA GLN A 65 -8.18 -6.15 18.74
C GLN A 65 -8.02 -4.63 18.63
N LEU A 66 -6.87 -4.09 19.06
CA LEU A 66 -6.57 -2.67 18.94
C LEU A 66 -6.44 -2.25 17.47
N THR A 67 -5.85 -3.09 16.63
CA THR A 67 -5.75 -2.85 15.19
C THR A 67 -7.12 -2.78 14.53
N ASP A 68 -8.02 -3.72 14.87
CA ASP A 68 -9.38 -3.77 14.34
C ASP A 68 -10.22 -2.56 14.78
N LEU A 69 -10.11 -2.18 16.06
CA LEU A 69 -10.76 -0.98 16.60
C LEU A 69 -10.24 0.29 15.94
N ALA A 70 -8.93 0.41 15.76
CA ALA A 70 -8.32 1.56 15.07
C ALA A 70 -8.83 1.66 13.63
N ALA A 71 -8.86 0.55 12.88
CA ALA A 71 -9.40 0.52 11.52
C ALA A 71 -10.89 0.94 11.48
N THR A 72 -11.68 0.50 12.47
CA THR A 72 -13.10 0.83 12.58
C THR A 72 -13.32 2.32 12.90
N ALA A 73 -12.62 2.83 13.90
CA ALA A 73 -12.67 4.25 14.27
C ALA A 73 -12.23 5.14 13.12
N GLN A 74 -11.22 4.71 12.39
CA GLN A 74 -10.74 5.41 11.23
C GLN A 74 -11.78 5.44 10.09
N ARG A 75 -12.40 4.31 9.77
CA ARG A 75 -13.47 4.27 8.75
C ARG A 75 -14.66 5.14 9.12
N ALA A 76 -14.99 5.23 10.41
CA ALA A 76 -16.01 6.16 10.89
C ALA A 76 -15.65 7.63 10.63
N GLY A 77 -14.36 7.95 10.46
CA GLY A 77 -13.86 9.26 10.06
C GLY A 77 -14.04 9.60 8.58
N TRP A 78 -14.43 8.64 7.73
CA TRP A 78 -14.75 8.87 6.31
C TRP A 78 -16.15 9.44 6.14
N THR A 79 -16.37 10.65 6.66
CA THR A 79 -17.67 11.32 6.54
C THR A 79 -17.91 11.79 5.10
N PRO A 80 -19.18 12.01 4.69
CA PRO A 80 -19.49 12.55 3.37
C PRO A 80 -18.76 13.87 3.07
N GLU A 81 -18.56 14.75 4.06
CA GLU A 81 -17.79 15.98 3.87
C GLU A 81 -16.31 15.70 3.56
N VAL A 82 -15.70 14.72 4.23
CA VAL A 82 -14.32 14.32 3.95
C VAL A 82 -14.20 13.75 2.55
N LEU A 83 -15.10 12.83 2.17
CA LEU A 83 -15.09 12.21 0.85
C LEU A 83 -15.31 13.22 -0.27
N ALA A 84 -16.18 14.22 -0.03
CA ALA A 84 -16.37 15.34 -0.95
C ALA A 84 -15.09 16.19 -1.11
N ASP A 85 -14.41 16.55 -0.01
CA ASP A 85 -13.15 17.29 -0.04
C ASP A 85 -12.05 16.50 -0.78
N VAL A 86 -11.96 15.18 -0.55
CA VAL A 86 -10.99 14.32 -1.24
C VAL A 86 -11.27 14.28 -2.74
N ARG A 87 -12.53 14.10 -3.12
CA ARG A 87 -12.94 14.07 -4.52
C ARG A 87 -12.58 15.36 -5.23
N GLU A 88 -12.87 16.50 -4.60
CA GLU A 88 -12.63 17.81 -5.20
C GLU A 88 -11.13 18.08 -5.36
N ARG A 89 -10.33 17.78 -4.34
CA ARG A 89 -8.92 18.23 -4.28
C ARG A 89 -7.91 17.23 -4.80
N TYR A 90 -8.13 15.92 -4.59
CA TYR A 90 -7.09 14.92 -4.76
C TYR A 90 -7.46 13.83 -5.76
N LEU A 91 -8.74 13.44 -5.81
CA LEU A 91 -9.24 12.29 -6.56
C LEU A 91 -10.48 12.63 -7.41
N PRO A 92 -10.37 13.57 -8.37
CA PRO A 92 -11.51 13.97 -9.21
C PRO A 92 -12.04 12.79 -10.02
N GLY A 93 -13.38 12.71 -10.13
CA GLY A 93 -14.07 11.66 -10.88
C GLY A 93 -14.14 10.29 -10.21
N ARG A 94 -13.66 10.14 -8.96
CA ARG A 94 -13.75 8.88 -8.20
C ARG A 94 -15.04 8.80 -7.39
N THR A 95 -15.58 7.58 -7.30
CA THR A 95 -16.73 7.28 -6.43
C THR A 95 -16.31 7.27 -4.97
N ASP A 96 -17.27 7.42 -4.04
CA ASP A 96 -16.97 7.33 -2.59
C ASP A 96 -16.27 6.01 -2.23
N GLN A 97 -16.74 4.90 -2.78
CA GLN A 97 -16.14 3.58 -2.56
C GLN A 97 -14.67 3.53 -3.00
N GLN A 98 -14.34 4.04 -4.18
CA GLN A 98 -12.97 4.09 -4.69
C GLN A 98 -12.07 5.01 -3.84
N ILE A 99 -12.64 6.09 -3.31
CA ILE A 99 -11.93 7.00 -2.41
C ILE A 99 -11.63 6.30 -1.08
N ILE A 100 -12.63 5.64 -0.48
CA ILE A 100 -12.48 4.89 0.77
C ILE A 100 -11.40 3.80 0.63
N GLU A 101 -11.44 3.00 -0.43
CA GLU A 101 -10.45 1.94 -0.67
C GLU A 101 -9.02 2.48 -0.72
N ARG A 102 -8.80 3.61 -1.40
CA ARG A 102 -7.49 4.27 -1.44
C ARG A 102 -7.07 4.84 -0.10
N LEU A 103 -8.00 5.43 0.63
CA LEU A 103 -7.72 5.99 1.95
C LEU A 103 -7.38 4.89 2.97
N ASP A 104 -8.08 3.76 2.94
CA ASP A 104 -7.80 2.57 3.75
C ASP A 104 -6.42 2.00 3.42
N ALA A 105 -6.11 1.82 2.13
CA ALA A 105 -4.80 1.35 1.67
C ALA A 105 -3.66 2.30 2.08
N LEU A 106 -3.87 3.61 1.90
CA LEU A 106 -2.90 4.63 2.29
C LEU A 106 -2.65 4.59 3.80
N THR A 107 -3.69 4.43 4.59
CA THR A 107 -3.54 4.47 6.05
C THR A 107 -2.88 3.23 6.60
N THR A 108 -3.17 2.07 6.00
CA THR A 108 -2.47 0.81 6.29
C THR A 108 -0.98 0.98 6.04
N ARG A 109 -0.61 1.61 4.92
CA ARG A 109 0.79 1.85 4.55
C ARG A 109 1.48 2.88 5.45
N LEU A 110 0.76 3.92 5.89
CA LEU A 110 1.32 5.00 6.72
C LEU A 110 1.23 4.73 8.23
N GLY A 111 0.54 3.67 8.66
CA GLY A 111 0.41 3.32 10.07
C GLY A 111 -0.52 4.24 10.88
N GLY A 112 -1.59 4.79 10.27
CA GLY A 112 -2.72 5.32 11.05
C GLY A 112 -3.07 6.82 10.95
N LEU A 113 -2.32 7.65 10.22
CA LEU A 113 -2.61 9.09 10.12
C LEU A 113 -2.76 9.56 8.67
N VAL A 114 -4.01 9.57 8.21
CA VAL A 114 -4.41 10.19 6.93
C VAL A 114 -5.33 11.39 7.16
N LEU A 115 -6.00 11.45 8.33
CA LEU A 115 -6.74 12.61 8.79
C LEU A 115 -5.81 13.56 9.56
N GLY A 116 -5.79 14.82 9.15
CA GLY A 116 -5.15 15.94 9.84
C GLY A 116 -6.14 16.76 10.68
N TYR A 117 -5.84 18.05 10.86
CA TYR A 117 -6.63 18.94 11.71
C TYR A 117 -8.10 19.06 11.26
N LYS A 118 -9.03 19.00 12.22
CA LYS A 118 -10.49 19.08 12.03
C LYS A 118 -11.09 17.98 11.13
N GLY A 119 -10.46 16.79 11.09
CA GLY A 119 -10.98 15.65 10.32
C GLY A 119 -10.86 15.83 8.82
N ARG A 120 -10.03 16.76 8.32
CA ARG A 120 -9.68 16.86 6.90
C ARG A 120 -8.53 15.92 6.58
N ILE A 121 -8.38 15.53 5.32
CA ILE A 121 -7.18 14.81 4.88
C ILE A 121 -5.95 15.68 5.10
N ASP A 122 -4.92 15.10 5.71
CA ASP A 122 -3.62 15.74 5.83
C ASP A 122 -3.04 16.06 4.45
N TRP A 123 -2.46 17.25 4.27
CA TRP A 123 -1.99 17.70 2.96
C TRP A 123 -0.92 16.76 2.36
N LYS A 124 -0.10 16.13 3.20
CA LYS A 124 0.92 15.17 2.74
C LYS A 124 0.25 13.89 2.26
N ALA A 125 -0.74 13.40 2.99
CA ALA A 125 -1.56 12.26 2.57
C ALA A 125 -2.29 12.55 1.24
N GLY A 126 -2.87 13.74 1.09
CA GLY A 126 -3.51 14.18 -0.15
C GLY A 126 -2.55 14.20 -1.34
N ARG A 127 -1.33 14.72 -1.18
CA ARG A 127 -0.30 14.70 -2.23
C ARG A 127 0.11 13.30 -2.65
N ILE A 128 0.17 12.38 -1.68
CA ILE A 128 0.50 10.99 -1.96
C ILE A 128 -0.61 10.35 -2.80
N LEU A 129 -1.87 10.56 -2.47
CA LEU A 129 -3.01 10.08 -3.28
C LEU A 129 -2.96 10.58 -4.73
N THR A 130 -2.69 11.87 -4.92
CA THR A 130 -2.56 12.45 -6.26
C THR A 130 -1.38 11.86 -7.04
N ALA A 131 -0.24 11.66 -6.38
CA ALA A 131 0.92 11.06 -7.01
C ALA A 131 0.67 9.61 -7.45
N GLU A 132 -0.02 8.82 -6.63
CA GLU A 132 -0.38 7.43 -6.97
C GLU A 132 -1.33 7.36 -8.16
N VAL A 133 -2.37 8.21 -8.20
CA VAL A 133 -3.25 8.29 -9.37
C VAL A 133 -2.49 8.74 -10.61
N GLY A 134 -1.58 9.71 -10.46
CA GLY A 134 -0.72 10.17 -11.54
C GLY A 134 0.14 9.04 -12.12
N ALA A 135 0.79 8.26 -11.25
CA ALA A 135 1.60 7.12 -11.65
C ALA A 135 0.76 6.06 -12.40
N GLU A 136 -0.41 5.68 -11.87
CA GLU A 136 -1.29 4.71 -12.53
C GLU A 136 -1.83 5.19 -13.89
N LEU A 137 -2.03 6.50 -14.06
CA LEU A 137 -2.44 7.07 -15.34
C LEU A 137 -1.29 7.03 -16.35
N LEU A 138 -0.06 7.33 -15.90
CA LEU A 138 1.14 7.25 -16.73
C LEU A 138 1.42 5.81 -17.16
N ASP A 139 1.31 4.84 -16.25
CA ASP A 139 1.51 3.42 -16.57
C ASP A 139 0.49 2.91 -17.60
N ARG A 140 -0.78 3.33 -17.45
CA ARG A 140 -1.83 3.02 -18.44
C ARG A 140 -1.56 3.69 -19.78
N ALA A 141 -1.11 4.93 -19.79
CA ALA A 141 -0.75 5.64 -21.02
C ALA A 141 0.45 4.97 -21.71
N ALA A 142 1.48 4.59 -20.96
CA ALA A 142 2.64 3.87 -21.48
C ALA A 142 2.21 2.54 -22.10
N THR A 143 1.40 1.74 -21.39
CA THR A 143 0.88 0.46 -21.90
C THR A 143 0.07 0.65 -23.18
N ALA A 144 -0.75 1.72 -23.26
CA ALA A 144 -1.53 2.02 -24.46
C ALA A 144 -0.66 2.47 -25.64
N LEU A 145 0.41 3.22 -25.38
CA LEU A 145 1.39 3.62 -26.39
C LEU A 145 2.18 2.42 -26.91
N ASP A 146 2.64 1.53 -26.03
CA ASP A 146 3.33 0.29 -26.41
C ASP A 146 2.44 -0.58 -27.32
N ALA A 147 1.16 -0.72 -26.96
CA ALA A 147 0.19 -1.45 -27.79
C ALA A 147 0.01 -0.78 -29.17
N ALA A 148 -0.10 0.56 -29.20
CA ALA A 148 -0.22 1.30 -30.46
C ALA A 148 1.04 1.15 -31.33
N GLU A 149 2.23 1.19 -30.74
CA GLU A 149 3.51 0.96 -31.44
C GLU A 149 3.57 -0.44 -32.05
N GLN A 150 3.17 -1.47 -31.30
CA GLN A 150 3.09 -2.84 -31.79
C GLN A 150 2.13 -2.97 -32.99
N HIS A 151 0.96 -2.32 -32.92
CA HIS A 151 0.00 -2.30 -34.03
C HIS A 151 0.56 -1.62 -35.28
N LEU A 152 1.23 -0.47 -35.13
CA LEU A 152 1.85 0.25 -36.24
C LEU A 152 2.99 -0.56 -36.89
N THR A 153 3.82 -1.20 -36.07
CA THR A 153 4.90 -2.08 -36.54
C THR A 153 4.35 -3.26 -37.33
N ALA A 154 3.29 -3.91 -36.84
CA ALA A 154 2.62 -4.99 -37.56
C ALA A 154 2.03 -4.51 -38.91
N HIS A 155 1.50 -3.30 -38.98
CA HIS A 155 1.02 -2.71 -40.23
C HIS A 155 2.16 -2.44 -41.22
N GLN A 156 3.30 -1.93 -40.75
CA GLN A 156 4.48 -1.72 -41.61
C GLN A 156 4.97 -3.05 -42.20
N GLN A 157 5.08 -4.11 -41.39
CA GLN A 157 5.47 -5.44 -41.86
C GLN A 157 4.48 -6.00 -42.91
N ALA A 158 3.18 -5.81 -42.71
CA ALA A 158 2.17 -6.24 -43.67
C ALA A 158 2.30 -5.48 -45.02
N VAL A 159 2.59 -4.18 -44.97
CA VAL A 159 2.84 -3.36 -46.18
C VAL A 159 4.09 -3.84 -46.91
N GLU A 160 5.16 -4.16 -46.19
CA GLU A 160 6.39 -4.71 -46.78
C GLU A 160 6.14 -6.06 -47.46
N GLN A 161 5.41 -6.97 -46.82
CA GLN A 161 5.03 -8.27 -47.40
C GLN A 161 4.17 -8.12 -48.65
N LEU A 162 3.17 -7.22 -48.62
CA LEU A 162 2.34 -6.93 -49.80
C LEU A 162 3.17 -6.30 -50.94
N GLY A 163 4.16 -5.48 -50.61
CA GLY A 163 5.12 -4.93 -51.57
C GLY A 163 5.95 -6.03 -52.24
N ALA A 164 6.44 -7.01 -51.47
CA ALA A 164 7.17 -8.16 -51.99
C ALA A 164 6.29 -9.03 -52.92
N VAL A 165 5.07 -9.35 -52.50
CA VAL A 165 4.11 -10.11 -53.33
C VAL A 165 3.80 -9.37 -54.63
N LYS A 166 3.62 -8.04 -54.58
CA LYS A 166 3.41 -7.21 -55.78
C LYS A 166 4.60 -7.29 -56.74
N ALA A 167 5.83 -7.24 -56.22
CA ALA A 167 7.04 -7.32 -57.04
C ALA A 167 7.18 -8.68 -57.73
N GLU A 168 6.91 -9.79 -57.03
CA GLU A 168 6.91 -11.14 -57.61
C GLU A 168 5.84 -11.28 -58.71
N LEU A 169 4.63 -10.77 -58.48
CA LEU A 169 3.57 -10.78 -59.49
C LEU A 169 3.94 -9.96 -60.74
N GLU A 170 4.64 -8.85 -60.57
CA GLU A 170 5.15 -8.04 -61.70
C GLU A 170 6.26 -8.76 -62.48
N GLU A 171 7.07 -9.57 -61.81
CA GLU A 171 8.10 -10.40 -62.45
C GLU A 171 7.47 -11.55 -63.25
N LEU A 172 6.53 -12.30 -62.65
CA LEU A 172 5.74 -13.32 -63.34
C LEU A 172 5.01 -12.75 -64.56
N ARG A 173 4.41 -11.56 -64.42
CA ARG A 173 3.74 -10.87 -65.53
C ARG A 173 4.71 -10.53 -66.66
N ARG A 174 5.95 -10.11 -66.34
CA ARG A 174 7.00 -9.84 -67.34
C ARG A 174 7.42 -11.13 -68.05
N TYR A 175 7.68 -12.20 -67.29
CA TYR A 175 8.03 -13.52 -67.84
C TYR A 175 7.00 -14.01 -68.85
N TYR A 176 5.72 -14.07 -68.47
CA TYR A 176 4.67 -14.54 -69.38
C TYR A 176 4.48 -13.63 -70.59
N ARG A 177 4.71 -12.32 -70.46
CA ARG A 177 4.67 -11.40 -71.60
C ARG A 177 5.79 -11.73 -72.59
N THR A 178 7.01 -11.95 -72.11
CA THR A 178 8.16 -12.32 -72.96
C THR A 178 7.96 -13.67 -73.64
N GLU A 179 7.49 -14.68 -72.92
CA GLU A 179 7.17 -16.00 -73.51
C GLU A 179 6.01 -15.97 -74.52
N SER A 180 5.11 -14.99 -74.40
CA SER A 180 3.97 -14.83 -75.32
C SER A 180 4.28 -14.05 -76.60
N GLU A 181 5.47 -13.45 -76.73
CA GLU A 181 5.89 -12.80 -77.98
C GLU A 181 6.47 -13.85 -78.95
N PRO A 182 5.91 -14.02 -80.15
CA PRO A 182 6.38 -15.04 -81.09
C PRO A 182 7.81 -14.70 -81.56
N ALA A 183 8.71 -15.68 -81.45
CA ALA A 183 10.06 -15.60 -81.99
C ALA A 183 9.99 -15.22 -83.48
N ARG A 184 10.54 -14.04 -83.81
CA ARG A 184 10.69 -13.57 -85.19
C ARG A 184 11.84 -14.28 -85.90
#